data_AF-A0A1T3CRZ5-F1
#
_entry.id   AF-A0A1T3CRZ5-F1
#
_cell.length_a   1.000
_cell.length_b   1.000
_cell.length_c   1.000
_cell.angle_alpha   90.00
_cell.angle_beta   90.00
_cell.angle_gamma   90.00
#
_symmetry.space_group_name_H-M   'P 1'
#
loop_
_entity.id
_entity.type
_entity.pdbx_description
1 polymer ?
#
loop_
_entity_poly.entity_id
_entity_poly.type
_entity_poly.pdbx_seq_one_letter_code
_entity_poly.pdbx_strand_id
1 'polypeptide(L)'
;MSFYFHVIATDTYPLSSLLLFNPAKQHWFPRMLGDDVWRYIILSYSARTLAKVTQNSVNLQDARSLLNEALRRLNHRISTGYMQTDETLGAIACLANWSNSLGDHEKSWAHARGLAELVSIRGGLSSINETLRSKMYR
;
A
#
# COMPACT_ATOMS: atom_id res chain seq x y z
N MET A 1 13.84 -3.45 -2.80
CA MET A 1 13.00 -4.08 -1.75
C MET A 1 13.54 -3.89 -0.33
N SER A 2 14.84 -4.09 -0.07
CA SER A 2 15.43 -3.85 1.26
C SER A 2 15.15 -2.45 1.83
N PHE A 3 15.14 -1.41 0.97
CA PHE A 3 14.90 -0.02 1.39
C PHE A 3 13.48 0.25 1.91
N TYR A 4 12.43 -0.25 1.22
CA TYR A 4 11.04 -0.15 1.71
C TYR A 4 10.93 -0.72 3.11
N PHE A 5 11.53 -1.89 3.32
CA PHE A 5 11.41 -2.63 4.54
C PHE A 5 12.12 -1.95 5.72
N HIS A 6 13.37 -1.53 5.55
CA HIS A 6 14.17 -1.00 6.65
C HIS A 6 13.87 0.47 6.99
N VAL A 7 13.44 1.26 6.00
CA VAL A 7 13.22 2.69 6.18
C VAL A 7 11.72 2.99 6.20
N ILE A 8 11.03 2.74 5.10
CA ILE A 8 9.64 3.19 4.93
C ILE A 8 8.69 2.47 5.89
N ALA A 9 8.75 1.15 5.97
CA ALA A 9 7.82 0.38 6.82
C ALA A 9 8.05 0.66 8.31
N THR A 10 9.28 0.93 8.73
CA THR A 10 9.62 1.33 10.11
C THR A 10 9.01 2.69 10.44
N ASP A 11 9.19 3.69 9.58
CA ASP A 11 8.69 5.05 9.79
C ASP A 11 7.16 5.12 9.70
N THR A 12 6.59 4.41 8.73
CA THR A 12 5.16 4.41 8.46
C THR A 12 4.37 3.64 9.52
N TYR A 13 4.98 2.57 10.03
CA TYR A 13 4.36 1.69 11.01
C TYR A 13 5.33 1.59 12.20
N PRO A 14 5.35 2.60 13.11
CA PRO A 14 6.12 2.53 14.34
C PRO A 14 5.45 1.56 15.32
N LEU A 15 5.33 0.31 14.89
CA LEU A 15 4.61 -0.78 15.54
C LEU A 15 5.51 -1.51 16.53
N SER A 16 6.83 -1.31 16.45
CA SER A 16 7.80 -1.90 17.38
C SER A 16 7.59 -1.47 18.83
N SER A 17 6.94 -0.33 19.08
CA SER A 17 6.59 0.12 20.43
C SER A 17 5.26 -0.45 20.96
N LEU A 18 4.42 -1.03 20.08
CA LEU A 18 3.06 -1.49 20.41
C LEU A 18 2.84 -2.99 20.20
N LEU A 19 3.70 -3.65 19.43
CA LEU A 19 3.59 -5.06 19.07
C LEU A 19 4.96 -5.73 19.25
N LEU A 20 4.94 -7.00 19.69
CA LEU A 20 6.15 -7.84 19.82
C LEU A 20 6.87 -8.07 18.48
N PHE A 21 6.20 -7.79 17.35
CA PHE A 21 6.74 -7.89 16.01
C PHE A 21 6.09 -6.86 15.07
N ASN A 22 6.76 -6.52 13.96
CA ASN A 22 6.19 -5.65 12.93
C ASN A 22 5.37 -6.48 11.92
N PRO A 23 4.02 -6.41 11.90
CA PRO A 23 3.19 -7.18 10.97
C PRO A 23 3.43 -6.81 9.50
N ALA A 24 3.95 -5.61 9.21
CA ALA A 24 4.40 -5.26 7.88
C ALA A 24 5.52 -6.17 7.41
N LYS A 25 6.46 -6.54 8.30
CA LYS A 25 7.56 -7.47 8.01
C LYS A 25 7.06 -8.88 7.77
N GLN A 26 6.28 -9.40 8.73
CA GLN A 26 6.03 -10.83 8.83
C GLN A 26 4.87 -11.29 7.94
N HIS A 27 3.85 -10.44 7.77
CA HIS A 27 2.62 -10.84 7.11
C HIS A 27 2.36 -10.06 5.84
N TRP A 28 2.53 -8.74 5.85
CA TRP A 28 2.15 -7.93 4.70
C TRP A 28 3.19 -8.01 3.60
N PHE A 29 4.49 -8.00 3.93
CA PHE A 29 5.55 -7.97 2.94
C PHE A 29 5.56 -9.18 1.99
N PRO A 30 5.44 -10.45 2.44
CA PRO A 30 5.34 -11.57 1.51
C PRO A 30 4.16 -11.45 0.54
N ARG A 31 3.01 -10.96 1.02
CA ARG A 31 1.81 -10.71 0.19
C ARG A 31 2.01 -9.55 -0.78
N MET A 32 2.63 -8.47 -0.33
CA MET A 32 3.04 -7.34 -1.18
C MET A 32 3.92 -7.80 -2.33
N LEU A 33 4.83 -8.75 -2.10
CA LEU A 33 5.69 -9.27 -3.15
C LEU A 33 4.98 -10.23 -4.09
N GLY A 34 4.00 -10.99 -3.59
CA GLY A 34 3.18 -11.88 -4.41
C GLY A 34 2.21 -11.15 -5.33
N ASP A 35 1.68 -10.00 -4.90
CA ASP A 35 0.70 -9.22 -5.65
C ASP A 35 1.37 -8.20 -6.58
N ASP A 36 1.00 -8.19 -7.87
CA ASP A 36 1.62 -7.32 -8.84
C ASP A 36 1.31 -5.83 -8.60
N VAL A 37 0.05 -5.46 -8.36
CA VAL A 37 -0.36 -4.07 -8.07
C VAL A 37 0.35 -3.56 -6.82
N TRP A 38 0.29 -4.31 -5.73
CA TRP A 38 0.88 -3.92 -4.46
C TRP A 38 2.40 -3.81 -4.56
N ARG A 39 3.04 -4.72 -5.30
CA ARG A 39 4.48 -4.66 -5.58
C ARG A 39 4.86 -3.38 -6.34
N TYR A 40 4.12 -2.98 -7.37
CA TYR A 40 4.37 -1.73 -8.09
C TYR A 40 4.21 -0.50 -7.18
N ILE A 41 3.22 -0.50 -6.28
CA ILE A 41 3.02 0.59 -5.31
C ILE A 41 4.22 0.72 -4.37
N ILE A 42 4.70 -0.37 -3.77
CA ILE A 42 5.81 -0.29 -2.82
C ILE A 42 7.14 0.05 -3.51
N LEU A 43 7.33 -0.37 -4.77
CA LEU A 43 8.49 0.02 -5.57
C LEU A 43 8.45 1.51 -5.90
N SER A 44 7.27 2.03 -6.31
CA SER A 44 7.07 3.44 -6.55
C SER A 44 7.34 4.29 -5.30
N TYR A 45 6.81 3.86 -4.15
CA TYR A 45 7.05 4.54 -2.88
C TYR A 45 8.55 4.52 -2.53
N SER A 46 9.21 3.37 -2.68
CA SER A 46 10.67 3.25 -2.47
C SER A 46 11.46 4.22 -3.34
N ALA A 47 11.17 4.23 -4.65
CA ALA A 47 11.86 5.08 -5.61
C ALA A 47 11.65 6.57 -5.30
N ARG A 48 10.42 6.97 -4.93
CA ARG A 48 10.12 8.37 -4.56
C ARG A 48 10.86 8.80 -3.29
N THR A 49 10.86 7.95 -2.27
CA THR A 49 11.54 8.25 -1.00
C THR A 49 13.05 8.32 -1.22
N LEU A 50 13.61 7.40 -1.99
CA LEU A 50 15.03 7.44 -2.36
C LEU A 50 15.36 8.71 -3.16
N ALA A 51 14.54 9.07 -4.14
CA ALA A 51 14.70 10.30 -4.92
C ALA A 51 14.75 11.56 -4.05
N LYS A 52 13.91 11.63 -3.01
CA LYS A 52 13.92 12.75 -2.05
C LYS A 52 15.23 12.82 -1.27
N VAL A 53 15.73 11.67 -0.81
CA VAL A 53 16.97 11.59 -0.01
C VAL A 53 18.20 11.88 -0.86
N THR A 54 18.26 11.35 -2.08
CA THR A 54 19.43 11.47 -2.96
C THR A 54 19.37 12.64 -3.94
N GLN A 55 18.27 13.40 -3.94
CA GLN A 55 17.96 14.44 -4.92
C GLN A 55 18.09 13.97 -6.39
N ASN A 56 17.83 12.68 -6.64
CA ASN A 56 18.02 12.07 -7.96
C ASN A 56 16.69 12.12 -8.74
N SER A 57 16.67 12.85 -9.85
CA SER A 57 15.49 13.04 -10.70
C SER A 57 15.06 11.78 -11.47
N VAL A 58 15.98 10.86 -11.78
CA VAL A 58 15.67 9.59 -12.46
C VAL A 58 14.77 8.72 -11.57
N ASN A 59 15.11 8.59 -10.29
CA ASN A 59 14.30 7.85 -9.32
C ASN A 59 12.89 8.43 -9.17
N LEU A 60 12.72 9.75 -9.35
CA LEU A 60 11.40 10.38 -9.33
C LEU A 60 10.58 10.05 -10.58
N GLN A 61 11.21 9.98 -11.75
CA GLN A 61 10.55 9.53 -12.98
C GLN A 61 10.13 8.06 -12.87
N ASP A 62 11.02 7.19 -12.39
CA ASP A 62 10.71 5.78 -12.16
C ASP A 62 9.55 5.61 -11.18
N ALA A 63 9.56 6.37 -10.08
CA ALA A 63 8.46 6.36 -9.13
C ALA A 63 7.12 6.68 -9.81
N ARG A 64 7.07 7.71 -10.67
CA ARG A 64 5.84 8.08 -11.40
C ARG A 64 5.40 6.97 -12.35
N SER A 65 6.32 6.40 -13.13
CA SER A 65 6.03 5.31 -14.05
C SER A 65 5.47 4.08 -13.32
N LEU A 66 6.08 3.70 -12.21
CA LEU A 66 5.64 2.57 -11.37
C LEU A 66 4.25 2.82 -10.76
N LEU A 67 3.96 4.04 -10.32
CA LEU A 67 2.63 4.39 -9.79
C LEU A 67 1.57 4.34 -10.89
N ASN A 68 1.85 4.90 -12.06
CA ASN A 68 0.92 4.87 -13.19
C ASN A 68 0.57 3.42 -13.59
N GLU A 69 1.58 2.54 -13.62
CA GLU A 69 1.36 1.13 -13.92
C GLU A 69 0.56 0.41 -12.83
N ALA A 70 0.80 0.71 -11.55
CA ALA A 70 -0.01 0.20 -10.45
C ALA A 70 -1.48 0.61 -10.58
N LEU A 71 -1.74 1.90 -10.84
CA LEU A 71 -3.09 2.44 -10.98
C LEU A 71 -3.81 1.87 -12.19
N ARG A 72 -3.10 1.70 -13.32
CA ARG A 72 -3.65 1.05 -14.52
C ARG A 72 -4.11 -0.38 -14.22
N ARG A 73 -3.29 -1.16 -13.53
CA ARG A 73 -3.62 -2.54 -13.13
C ARG A 73 -4.74 -2.60 -12.10
N LEU A 74 -4.75 -1.68 -11.13
CA LEU A 74 -5.83 -1.58 -10.15
C LEU A 74 -7.17 -1.26 -10.82
N ASN A 75 -7.19 -0.30 -11.75
CA ASN A 75 -8.38 0.03 -12.53
C ASN A 75 -8.86 -1.17 -13.36
N HIS A 76 -7.94 -1.96 -13.92
CA HIS A 76 -8.29 -3.20 -14.62
C HIS A 76 -8.94 -4.24 -13.69
N ARG A 77 -8.47 -4.39 -12.45
CA ARG A 77 -9.13 -5.27 -11.45
C ARG A 77 -10.54 -4.80 -11.13
N ILE A 78 -10.74 -3.49 -11.02
CA ILE A 78 -12.07 -2.90 -10.77
C ILE A 78 -13.00 -3.17 -11.96
N SER A 79 -12.55 -2.91 -13.19
CA SER A 79 -13.38 -3.08 -14.39
C SER A 79 -13.74 -4.54 -14.69
N THR A 80 -12.93 -5.49 -14.23
CA THR A 80 -13.14 -6.93 -14.46
C THR A 80 -13.79 -7.65 -13.28
N GLY A 81 -14.11 -6.95 -12.18
CA GLY A 81 -14.70 -7.54 -10.98
C GLY A 81 -13.72 -8.34 -10.11
N TYR A 82 -12.42 -8.35 -10.42
CA TYR A 82 -11.37 -9.04 -9.66
C TYR A 82 -10.86 -8.22 -8.45
N MET A 83 -11.69 -7.31 -7.93
CA MET A 83 -11.29 -6.32 -6.92
C MET A 83 -11.36 -6.81 -5.47
N GLN A 84 -11.88 -8.01 -5.22
CA GLN A 84 -12.24 -8.46 -3.87
C GLN A 84 -11.13 -9.22 -3.14
N THR A 85 -9.93 -9.37 -3.73
CA THR A 85 -8.83 -10.07 -3.06
C THR A 85 -8.30 -9.28 -1.87
N ASP A 86 -7.81 -9.99 -0.86
CA ASP A 86 -7.15 -9.40 0.30
C ASP A 86 -5.98 -8.49 -0.10
N GLU A 87 -5.24 -8.88 -1.13
CA GLU A 87 -4.11 -8.14 -1.67
C GLU A 87 -4.55 -6.83 -2.35
N THR A 88 -5.70 -6.81 -3.01
CA THR A 88 -6.26 -5.58 -3.59
C THR A 88 -6.64 -4.59 -2.48
N LEU A 89 -7.28 -5.05 -1.41
CA LEU A 89 -7.57 -4.22 -0.24
C LEU A 89 -6.27 -3.72 0.41
N GLY A 90 -5.26 -4.59 0.53
CA GLY A 90 -3.93 -4.24 1.05
C GLY A 90 -3.22 -3.18 0.21
N ALA A 91 -3.33 -3.26 -1.11
CA ALA A 91 -2.79 -2.28 -2.05
C ALA A 91 -3.47 -0.90 -1.89
N ILE A 92 -4.80 -0.86 -1.79
CA ILE A 92 -5.56 0.39 -1.62
C ILE A 92 -5.26 1.02 -0.24
N ALA A 93 -5.23 0.23 0.82
CA ALA A 93 -4.81 0.69 2.15
C ALA A 93 -3.38 1.27 2.12
N CYS A 94 -2.48 0.68 1.32
CA CYS A 94 -1.13 1.20 1.12
C CYS A 94 -1.14 2.57 0.41
N LEU A 95 -2.00 2.78 -0.59
CA LEU A 95 -2.14 4.06 -1.29
C LEU A 95 -2.73 5.16 -0.41
N ALA A 96 -3.73 4.83 0.41
CA ALA A 96 -4.32 5.74 1.39
C ALA A 96 -3.23 6.26 2.34
N ASN A 97 -2.57 5.32 3.03
CA ASN A 97 -1.51 5.64 3.97
C ASN A 97 -0.33 6.39 3.30
N TRP A 98 0.07 6.00 2.09
CA TRP A 98 1.14 6.70 1.39
C TRP A 98 0.75 8.15 1.06
N SER A 99 -0.47 8.38 0.57
CA SER A 99 -0.98 9.73 0.30
C SER A 99 -1.01 10.58 1.58
N ASN A 100 -1.46 9.99 2.70
CA ASN A 100 -1.42 10.65 4.00
C ASN A 100 0.00 11.05 4.42
N SER A 101 0.97 10.15 4.26
CA SER A 101 2.38 10.42 4.59
C SER A 101 3.00 11.54 3.75
N LEU A 102 2.40 11.85 2.58
CA LEU A 102 2.81 12.95 1.72
C LEU A 102 2.07 14.26 2.04
N GLY A 103 1.11 14.26 2.99
CA GLY A 103 0.24 15.39 3.29
C GLY A 103 -0.92 15.56 2.29
N ASP A 104 -1.11 14.63 1.35
CA ASP A 104 -2.21 14.63 0.39
C ASP A 104 -3.44 13.96 1.02
N HIS A 105 -4.04 14.67 1.98
CA HIS A 105 -5.15 14.15 2.79
C HIS A 105 -6.42 13.91 1.96
N GLU A 106 -6.67 14.72 0.93
CA GLU A 106 -7.80 14.53 0.02
C GLU A 106 -7.67 13.19 -0.72
N LYS A 107 -6.51 12.92 -1.33
CA LYS A 107 -6.26 11.64 -2.01
C LYS A 107 -6.27 10.47 -1.02
N SER A 108 -5.71 10.66 0.17
CA SER A 108 -5.77 9.66 1.24
C SER A 108 -7.22 9.28 1.56
N TRP A 109 -8.09 10.29 1.71
CA TRP A 109 -9.51 10.08 2.00
C TRP A 109 -10.24 9.39 0.85
N ALA A 110 -9.94 9.74 -0.40
CA ALA A 110 -10.51 9.07 -1.56
C ALA A 110 -10.18 7.57 -1.58
N HIS A 111 -8.92 7.20 -1.31
CA HIS A 111 -8.51 5.80 -1.20
C HIS A 111 -9.17 5.08 -0.01
N ALA A 112 -9.23 5.73 1.16
CA ALA A 112 -9.85 5.16 2.35
C ALA A 112 -11.35 4.90 2.17
N ARG A 113 -12.07 5.82 1.50
CA ARG A 113 -13.48 5.63 1.16
C ARG A 113 -13.69 4.45 0.23
N GLY A 114 -12.91 4.36 -0.86
CA GLY A 114 -12.99 3.23 -1.78
C GLY A 114 -12.69 1.90 -1.09
N LEU A 115 -11.71 1.89 -0.17
CA LEU A 115 -11.41 0.73 0.66
C LEU A 115 -12.62 0.32 1.52
N ALA A 116 -13.23 1.27 2.24
CA ALA A 116 -14.38 1.00 3.09
C ALA A 116 -15.58 0.44 2.31
N GLU A 117 -15.83 0.96 1.11
CA GLU A 117 -16.87 0.46 0.20
C GLU A 117 -16.59 -1.00 -0.21
N LEU A 118 -15.36 -1.32 -0.61
CA LEU A 118 -14.98 -2.69 -1.00
C LEU A 118 -15.04 -3.69 0.16
N VAL A 119 -14.62 -3.26 1.36
CA VAL A 119 -14.73 -4.07 2.58
C VAL A 119 -16.20 -4.36 2.89
N SER A 120 -17.08 -3.36 2.76
CA SER A 120 -18.52 -3.53 2.96
C SER A 120 -19.13 -4.53 1.98
N ILE A 121 -18.82 -4.40 0.68
CA ILE A 121 -19.28 -5.32 -0.37
C ILE A 121 -18.85 -6.77 -0.09
N ARG A 122 -17.66 -6.97 0.50
CA ARG A 122 -17.13 -8.28 0.85
C ARG A 122 -17.71 -8.87 2.15
N GLY A 123 -18.64 -8.18 2.82
CA GLY A 123 -19.24 -8.64 4.06
C GLY A 123 -18.53 -8.17 5.34
N GLY A 124 -17.74 -7.10 5.26
CA GLY A 124 -17.09 -6.47 6.41
C GLY A 124 -15.69 -6.98 6.73
N LEU A 125 -15.07 -6.44 7.79
CA LEU A 125 -13.67 -6.73 8.15
C LEU A 125 -13.43 -8.20 8.53
N SER A 126 -14.44 -8.90 9.02
CA SER A 126 -14.35 -10.32 9.39
C SER A 126 -14.04 -11.22 8.18
N SER A 127 -14.44 -10.81 6.97
CA SER A 127 -14.21 -11.57 5.73
C SER A 127 -12.82 -11.40 5.13
N ILE A 128 -12.01 -10.50 5.71
CA ILE A 128 -10.61 -10.26 5.35
C ILE A 128 -9.72 -11.20 6.17
N ASN A 129 -8.64 -11.70 5.56
CA ASN A 129 -7.64 -12.47 6.28
C ASN A 129 -7.14 -11.71 7.52
N GLU A 130 -7.13 -12.40 8.67
CA GLU A 130 -6.79 -11.82 9.97
C GLU A 130 -5.47 -11.05 9.96
N THR A 131 -4.47 -11.58 9.25
CA THR A 131 -3.13 -10.96 9.18
C THR A 131 -3.11 -9.61 8.46
N LEU A 132 -4.14 -9.31 7.66
CA LEU A 132 -4.30 -8.05 6.93
C LEU A 132 -5.32 -7.10 7.53
N ARG A 133 -6.19 -7.54 8.45
CA ARG A 133 -7.19 -6.68 9.09
C ARG A 133 -6.54 -5.48 9.79
N SER A 134 -5.39 -5.68 10.44
CA SER A 134 -4.62 -4.62 11.10
C SER A 134 -4.13 -3.53 10.14
N LYS A 135 -4.06 -3.81 8.84
CA LYS A 135 -3.75 -2.82 7.80
C LYS A 135 -4.98 -1.99 7.39
N MET A 136 -6.19 -2.47 7.64
CA MET A 136 -7.44 -1.80 7.26
C MET A 136 -7.90 -0.75 8.28
N TYR A 137 -7.41 -0.83 9.51
CA TYR A 137 -7.71 0.12 10.60
C TYR A 137 -6.83 1.38 10.59
N ARG A 138 -6.03 1.59 9.54
CA ARG A 138 -5.03 2.66 9.43
C ARG A 138 -5.21 3.40 8.12
#